data_AF-A0A094P648-F1
#
_entry.id   AF-A0A094P648-F1
#
_cell.length_a   1.000
_cell.length_b   1.000
_cell.length_c   1.000
_cell.angle_alpha   90.00
_cell.angle_beta   90.00
_cell.angle_gamma   90.00
#
_symmetry.space_group_name_H-M   'P 1'
#
loop_
_entity.id
_entity.type
_entity.pdbx_description
1 polymer ?
#
loop_
_entity_poly.entity_id
_entity_poly.type
_entity_poly.pdbx_seq_one_letter_code
_entity_poly.pdbx_strand_id
1 'polypeptide(L)'
;DIGYENIYSEQLRVKADAGDILVVFSGSGNSANVVNALEMGNKLGMETFAVLGYSGGKCKGIAKHPIHFAIDDMQIAEDLQLIIFHMAMQWLCEQGPAK
;
A
#
# COMPACT_ATOMS: atom_id res chain seq x y z
N ASP A 1 -17.49 -8.21 16.13
CA ASP A 1 -17.80 -7.30 15.02
C ASP A 1 -16.66 -6.32 14.92
N ILE A 2 -15.98 -6.30 13.78
CA ILE A 2 -14.88 -5.37 13.49
C ILE A 2 -15.34 -4.58 12.28
N GLY A 3 -15.43 -3.25 12.39
CA GLY A 3 -15.86 -2.40 11.28
C GLY A 3 -15.02 -2.61 10.02
N TYR A 4 -15.61 -2.44 8.84
CA TYR A 4 -14.96 -2.69 7.56
C TYR A 4 -13.68 -1.84 7.38
N GLU A 5 -13.63 -0.67 7.99
CA GLU A 5 -12.46 0.20 8.07
C GLU A 5 -11.26 -0.43 8.80
N ASN A 6 -11.43 -1.56 9.48
CA ASN A 6 -10.35 -2.26 10.17
C ASN A 6 -10.05 -3.65 9.58
N ILE A 7 -10.65 -4.00 8.44
CA ILE A 7 -10.54 -5.33 7.83
C ILE A 7 -9.10 -5.74 7.52
N TYR A 8 -8.25 -4.78 7.16
CA TYR A 8 -6.82 -5.02 6.86
C TYR A 8 -5.94 -4.84 8.10
N SER A 9 -6.19 -3.81 8.91
CA SER A 9 -5.37 -3.52 10.10
C SER A 9 -5.41 -4.67 11.11
N GLU A 10 -6.55 -5.35 11.28
CA GLU A 10 -6.63 -6.51 12.17
C GLU A 10 -5.85 -7.72 11.64
N GLN A 11 -5.77 -7.90 10.31
CA GLN A 11 -4.94 -8.95 9.74
C GLN A 11 -3.46 -8.68 9.99
N LEU A 12 -3.02 -7.43 9.79
CA LEU A 12 -1.64 -7.01 10.05
C LEU A 12 -1.28 -7.16 11.53
N ARG A 13 -2.16 -6.72 12.43
CA ARG A 13 -1.94 -6.81 13.89
C ARG A 13 -1.64 -8.24 14.37
N VAL A 14 -2.21 -9.23 13.69
CA VAL A 14 -2.07 -10.64 14.08
C VAL A 14 -0.93 -11.35 13.34
N LYS A 15 -0.60 -10.92 12.12
CA LYS A 15 0.27 -11.67 11.21
C LYS A 15 1.59 -11.00 10.84
N ALA A 16 1.70 -9.69 10.99
CA ALA A 16 2.87 -8.95 10.53
C ALA A 16 3.91 -8.81 11.64
N ASP A 17 5.17 -8.89 11.23
CA ASP A 17 6.34 -8.66 12.08
C ASP A 17 7.04 -7.33 11.72
N ALA A 18 7.85 -6.82 12.64
CA ALA A 18 8.68 -5.65 12.39
C ALA A 18 9.67 -5.95 11.25
N GLY A 19 9.78 -5.03 10.30
CA GLY A 19 10.61 -5.21 9.09
C GLY A 19 9.88 -5.85 7.90
N ASP A 20 8.66 -6.37 8.08
CA ASP A 20 7.82 -6.77 6.95
C ASP A 20 7.49 -5.58 6.04
N ILE A 21 7.18 -5.88 4.77
CA ILE A 21 6.79 -4.85 3.79
C ILE A 21 5.27 -4.88 3.60
N LEU A 22 4.63 -3.74 3.85
CA LEU A 22 3.25 -3.48 3.48
C LEU A 22 3.21 -2.64 2.22
N VAL A 23 2.57 -3.14 1.16
CA VAL A 23 2.28 -2.38 -0.06
C VAL A 23 0.78 -2.19 -0.18
N VAL A 24 0.32 -0.94 -0.27
CA VAL A 24 -1.09 -0.61 -0.50
C VAL A 24 -1.30 0.05 -1.86
N PHE A 25 -2.43 -0.26 -2.47
CA PHE A 25 -2.91 0.36 -3.71
C PHE A 25 -4.18 1.14 -3.40
N SER A 26 -4.22 2.42 -3.75
CA SER A 26 -5.41 3.25 -3.57
C SER A 26 -5.43 4.39 -4.56
N GLY A 27 -6.47 4.48 -5.38
CA GLY A 27 -6.63 5.60 -6.32
C GLY A 27 -6.62 6.95 -5.59
N SER A 28 -7.61 7.20 -4.72
CA SER A 28 -7.73 8.48 -4.01
C SER A 28 -6.88 8.60 -2.74
N GLY A 29 -6.41 7.48 -2.17
CA GLY A 29 -5.65 7.46 -0.92
C GLY A 29 -6.44 7.86 0.33
N ASN A 30 -7.78 7.76 0.29
CA ASN A 30 -8.66 8.19 1.39
C ASN A 30 -9.52 7.08 1.99
N SER A 31 -9.49 5.86 1.43
CA SER A 31 -10.24 4.73 1.96
C SER A 31 -9.80 4.40 3.39
N ALA A 32 -10.73 4.46 4.34
CA ALA A 32 -10.41 4.30 5.77
C ALA A 32 -9.73 2.96 6.09
N ASN A 33 -10.13 1.88 5.41
CA ASN A 33 -9.49 0.57 5.54
C ASN A 33 -8.01 0.56 5.13
N VAL A 34 -7.62 1.32 4.11
CA VAL A 34 -6.23 1.45 3.66
C VAL A 34 -5.44 2.38 4.58
N VAL A 35 -6.05 3.49 4.99
CA VAL A 35 -5.46 4.43 5.96
C VAL A 35 -5.12 3.71 7.27
N ASN A 36 -6.09 2.98 7.83
CA ASN A 36 -5.89 2.24 9.07
C ASN A 36 -4.86 1.11 8.91
N ALA A 37 -4.74 0.49 7.73
CA ALA A 37 -3.70 -0.49 7.45
C ALA A 37 -2.31 0.13 7.46
N LEU A 38 -2.12 1.29 6.84
CA LEU A 38 -0.84 2.02 6.86
C LEU A 38 -0.45 2.45 8.26
N GLU A 39 -1.39 3.00 9.03
CA GLU A 39 -1.13 3.39 10.43
C GLU A 39 -0.74 2.17 11.29
N MET A 40 -1.44 1.04 11.12
CA MET A 40 -1.09 -0.20 11.82
C MET A 40 0.29 -0.72 11.40
N GLY A 41 0.59 -0.77 10.10
CA GLY A 41 1.88 -1.23 9.61
C GLY A 41 3.04 -0.38 10.15
N ASN A 42 2.87 0.95 10.15
CA ASN A 42 3.84 1.85 10.77
C ASN A 42 4.02 1.59 12.27
N LYS A 43 2.92 1.39 13.00
CA LYS A 43 2.94 1.07 14.43
C LYS A 43 3.66 -0.25 14.74
N LEU A 44 3.54 -1.24 13.86
CA LEU A 44 4.21 -2.54 13.98
C LEU A 44 5.69 -2.52 13.53
N GLY A 45 6.19 -1.39 13.02
CA GLY A 45 7.56 -1.28 12.54
C GLY A 45 7.78 -1.89 11.15
N MET A 46 6.72 -2.07 10.36
CA MET A 46 6.81 -2.48 8.96
C MET A 46 7.36 -1.33 8.09
N GLU A 47 7.91 -1.67 6.92
CA GLU A 47 8.14 -0.70 5.84
C GLU A 47 6.86 -0.54 5.02
N THR A 48 6.36 0.69 4.89
CA THR A 48 5.05 0.96 4.28
C THR A 48 5.18 1.72 2.97
N PHE A 49 4.66 1.14 1.89
CA PHE A 49 4.60 1.70 0.55
C PHE A 49 3.15 1.95 0.15
N ALA A 50 2.90 3.04 -0.57
CA ALA A 50 1.57 3.34 -1.10
C ALA A 50 1.64 3.80 -2.56
N VAL A 51 0.97 3.09 -3.46
CA VAL A 51 0.86 3.48 -4.87
C VAL A 51 -0.47 4.21 -5.09
N LEU A 52 -0.39 5.49 -5.45
CA LEU A 52 -1.46 6.46 -5.29
C LEU A 52 -1.74 7.26 -6.57
N GLY A 53 -3.01 7.59 -6.80
CA GLY A 53 -3.47 8.54 -7.82
C GLY A 53 -3.94 9.87 -7.21
N TYR A 54 -4.67 10.67 -7.99
CA TYR A 54 -5.34 11.92 -7.54
C TYR A 54 -4.39 12.84 -6.76
N SER A 55 -4.79 13.31 -5.57
CA SER A 55 -3.92 14.07 -4.65
C SER A 55 -3.06 13.16 -3.76
N GLY A 56 -3.29 11.85 -3.80
CA GLY A 56 -2.73 10.84 -2.90
C GLY A 56 -3.40 10.75 -1.53
N GLY A 57 -4.33 11.67 -1.23
CA GLY A 57 -5.14 11.64 -0.02
C GLY A 57 -4.34 11.58 1.27
N LYS A 58 -4.96 11.01 2.31
CA LYS A 58 -4.32 10.77 3.61
C LYS A 58 -3.14 9.82 3.51
N CYS A 59 -3.25 8.77 2.69
CA CYS A 59 -2.21 7.74 2.54
C CYS A 59 -0.85 8.32 2.17
N LYS A 60 -0.81 9.37 1.34
CA LYS A 60 0.44 10.02 0.92
C LYS A 60 1.28 10.55 2.08
N GLY A 61 0.64 11.03 3.15
CA GLY A 61 1.33 11.56 4.33
C GLY A 61 1.62 10.51 5.41
N ILE A 62 1.02 9.33 5.31
CA ILE A 62 1.12 8.26 6.32
C ILE A 62 2.13 7.20 5.88
N ALA A 63 2.14 6.84 4.59
CA ALA A 63 3.10 5.87 4.06
C ALA A 63 4.53 6.41 4.19
N LYS A 64 5.47 5.54 4.60
CA LYS A 64 6.89 5.88 4.62
C LYS A 64 7.41 6.16 3.21
N HIS A 65 6.92 5.39 2.23
CA HIS A 65 7.35 5.44 0.84
C HIS A 65 6.15 5.63 -0.12
N PRO A 66 5.65 6.86 -0.30
CA PRO A 66 4.56 7.13 -1.24
C PRO A 66 5.06 7.18 -2.69
N ILE A 67 4.44 6.37 -3.56
CA ILE A 67 4.60 6.39 -5.02
C ILE A 67 3.34 7.04 -5.60
N HIS A 68 3.41 8.33 -5.88
CA HIS A 68 2.24 9.14 -6.22
C HIS A 68 2.27 9.64 -7.66
N PHE A 69 1.19 9.37 -8.39
CA PHE A 69 0.91 9.91 -9.71
C PHE A 69 -0.21 10.95 -9.59
N ALA A 70 0.06 12.21 -9.92
CA ALA A 70 -0.91 13.29 -9.87
C ALA A 70 -1.87 13.26 -11.07
N ILE A 71 -2.65 12.19 -11.17
CA ILE A 71 -3.62 11.92 -12.22
C ILE A 71 -5.03 11.88 -11.61
N ASP A 72 -5.92 12.71 -12.12
CA ASP A 72 -7.31 12.84 -11.68
C ASP A 72 -8.24 11.96 -12.52
N ASP A 73 -7.86 10.69 -12.66
CA ASP A 73 -8.60 9.66 -13.40
C ASP A 73 -8.36 8.29 -12.74
N MET A 74 -9.44 7.60 -12.38
CA MET A 74 -9.35 6.32 -11.67
C MET A 74 -8.75 5.21 -12.55
N GLN A 75 -9.14 5.14 -13.82
CA GLN A 75 -8.71 4.07 -14.72
C GLN A 75 -7.22 4.18 -14.97
N ILE A 76 -6.73 5.39 -15.24
CA ILE A 76 -5.29 5.64 -15.43
C ILE A 76 -4.52 5.42 -14.13
N ALA A 77 -5.07 5.80 -12.98
CA ALA A 77 -4.42 5.54 -11.69
C ALA A 77 -4.26 4.03 -11.43
N GLU A 78 -5.28 3.23 -11.73
CA GLU A 78 -5.23 1.76 -11.61
C GLU A 78 -4.26 1.14 -12.62
N ASP A 79 -4.19 1.65 -13.86
CA ASP A 79 -3.20 1.22 -14.85
C ASP A 79 -1.77 1.44 -14.36
N LEU A 80 -1.50 2.61 -13.76
CA LEU A 80 -0.18 2.93 -13.20
C LEU A 80 0.16 2.03 -12.01
N GLN A 81 -0.82 1.71 -11.16
CA GLN A 81 -0.64 0.75 -10.07
C GLN A 81 -0.27 -0.64 -10.59
N LEU A 82 -0.92 -1.10 -11.66
CA LEU A 82 -0.63 -2.38 -12.29
C LEU A 82 0.77 -2.40 -12.93
N ILE A 83 1.19 -1.29 -13.56
CA ILE A 83 2.54 -1.15 -14.12
C ILE A 83 3.59 -1.29 -13.01
N ILE A 84 3.42 -0.59 -11.88
CA ILE A 84 4.35 -0.70 -10.74
C ILE A 84 4.39 -2.14 -10.22
N PHE A 85 3.23 -2.80 -10.11
CA PHE A 85 3.19 -4.20 -9.72
C PHE A 85 3.93 -5.12 -10.70
N HIS A 86 3.76 -4.93 -12.00
CA HIS A 86 4.50 -5.69 -13.02
C HIS A 86 6.00 -5.46 -12.97
N MET A 87 6.46 -4.22 -12.72
CA MET A 87 7.88 -3.93 -12.55
C MET A 87 8.46 -4.65 -11.33
N ALA A 88 7.76 -4.60 -10.19
CA ALA A 88 8.17 -5.31 -8.98
C ALA A 88 8.21 -6.84 -9.20
N MET A 89 7.20 -7.40 -9.87
CA MET A 89 7.14 -8.81 -10.21
C MET A 89 8.30 -9.23 -11.12
N GLN A 90 8.55 -8.50 -12.21
CA GLN A 90 9.67 -8.80 -13.10
C GLN A 90 11.01 -8.77 -12.35
N TRP A 91 11.24 -7.73 -11.55
CA TRP A 91 12.45 -7.61 -10.74
C TRP A 91 12.60 -8.79 -9.77
N LEU A 92 11.54 -9.17 -9.05
CA LEU A 92 11.56 -10.32 -8.14
C LEU A 92 11.87 -11.64 -8.87
N CYS A 93 11.30 -11.84 -10.06
CA CYS A 93 11.58 -13.03 -10.87
C CYS A 93 13.03 -13.10 -11.35
N GLU A 94 13.65 -11.96 -11.66
CA GLU A 94 15.06 -11.88 -12.06
C GLU A 94 16.02 -12.23 -10.90
N GLN A 95 15.64 -11.97 -9.65
CA GLN A 95 16.47 -12.32 -8.48
C GLN A 95 16.54 -13.83 -8.21
N GLY A 96 15.67 -14.64 -8.85
CA GLY A 96 15.54 -16.07 -8.56
C GLY A 96 14.84 -16.35 -7.22
N PRO A 97 14.59 -17.63 -6.88
CA PRO A 97 13.96 -17.97 -5.60
C PRO A 97 14.81 -17.50 -4.42
N ALA A 98 14.14 -17.01 -3.37
CA ALA A 98 14.79 -16.68 -2.10
C ALA A 98 15.61 -17.90 -1.62
N LYS A 99 16.90 -17.70 -1.36
CA LYS A 99 17.78 -18.73 -0.80
C LYS A 99 17.44 -19.02 0.66
#